data_AF-A0A3B9SNV0-F1
#
_entry.id   AF-A0A3B9SNV0-F1
#
_cell.length_a   1.000
_cell.length_b   1.000
_cell.length_c   1.000
_cell.angle_alpha   90.00
_cell.angle_beta   90.00
_cell.angle_gamma   90.00
#
_symmetry.space_group_name_H-M   'P 1'
#
loop_
_entity.id
_entity.type
_entity.pdbx_description
1 polymer ?
#
loop_
_entity_poly.entity_id
_entity_poly.type
_entity_poly.pdbx_seq_one_letter_code
_entity_poly.pdbx_strand_id
1 'polypeptide(L)'
;MTQETERLSADERKRVRRFSTALTAALLVLALVTFWAVAYILQDTVFTHYFDPQRHTIVEEAGNGEILEWQDSQGNVYTPEDPHVVWYPVTLGFVVLFLMGICYGLYVLMMEQYVALILVRRWYTGVLRDLLPTSKQKPDGQKYAWS
;
A
#
# COMPACT_ATOMS: atom_id res chain seq x y z
N MET A 1 9.57 14.76 -0.61
CA MET A 1 10.88 14.12 -0.34
C MET A 1 11.83 15.24 0.05
N THR A 2 12.02 15.42 1.35
CA THR A 2 12.60 16.61 1.99
C THR A 2 14.12 16.64 1.88
N GLN A 3 14.71 17.85 1.96
CA GLN A 3 16.16 18.11 1.96
C GLN A 3 16.95 17.25 2.97
N GLU A 4 16.28 16.69 3.99
CA GLU A 4 16.88 15.82 5.00
C GLU A 4 17.45 14.51 4.43
N THR A 5 16.87 13.99 3.34
CA THR A 5 17.37 12.78 2.69
C THR A 5 18.75 12.96 2.06
N GLU A 6 19.16 14.21 1.82
CA GLU A 6 20.45 14.53 1.24
C GLU A 6 21.61 14.27 2.23
N ARG A 7 21.33 14.36 3.54
CA ARG A 7 22.32 14.16 4.63
C ARG A 7 22.56 12.68 4.99
N LEU A 8 21.85 11.75 4.35
CA LEU A 8 21.99 10.31 4.61
C LEU A 8 23.22 9.73 3.93
N SER A 9 23.93 8.86 4.65
CA SER A 9 25.04 8.07 4.11
C SER A 9 24.55 7.10 3.03
N ALA A 10 25.45 6.63 2.16
CA ALA A 10 25.11 5.69 1.09
C ALA A 10 24.43 4.40 1.61
N ASP A 11 24.88 3.90 2.77
CA ASP A 11 24.32 2.69 3.40
C ASP A 11 22.91 2.92 3.98
N GLU A 12 22.64 4.10 4.53
CA GLU A 12 21.31 4.47 5.00
C GLU A 12 20.33 4.63 3.83
N ARG A 13 20.75 5.28 2.74
CA ARG A 13 19.94 5.39 1.52
C ARG A 13 19.56 4.02 0.95
N LYS A 14 20.48 3.07 0.94
CA LYS A 14 20.20 1.69 0.49
C LYS A 14 19.17 1.00 1.38
N ARG A 15 19.24 1.20 2.70
CA ARG A 15 18.25 0.66 3.66
C ARG A 15 16.88 1.31 3.49
N VAL A 16 16.82 2.64 3.36
CA VAL A 16 15.58 3.39 3.09
C VAL A 16 14.95 2.93 1.79
N ARG A 17 15.73 2.74 0.72
CA ARG A 17 15.20 2.23 -0.56
C ARG A 17 14.61 0.83 -0.44
N ARG A 18 15.30 -0.09 0.24
CA ARG A 18 14.78 -1.45 0.49
C ARG A 18 13.48 -1.42 1.30
N PHE A 19 13.44 -0.61 2.35
CA PHE A 19 12.23 -0.43 3.17
C PHE A 19 11.09 0.15 2.34
N SER A 20 11.33 1.22 1.57
CA SER A 20 10.36 1.83 0.66
C SER A 20 9.81 0.81 -0.34
N THR A 21 10.66 0.03 -1.01
CA THR A 21 10.20 -1.01 -1.94
C THR A 21 9.36 -2.08 -1.25
N ALA A 22 9.77 -2.55 -0.06
CA ALA A 22 9.01 -3.54 0.70
C ALA A 22 7.65 -2.97 1.16
N LEU A 23 7.63 -1.73 1.64
CA LEU A 23 6.42 -1.04 2.07
C LEU A 23 5.45 -0.84 0.90
N THR A 24 5.94 -0.37 -0.26
CA THR A 24 5.11 -0.22 -1.47
C THR A 24 4.52 -1.57 -1.88
N ALA A 25 5.30 -2.64 -1.87
CA ALA A 25 4.80 -3.98 -2.19
C ALA A 25 3.72 -4.44 -1.19
N ALA A 26 3.93 -4.21 0.10
CA ALA A 26 2.95 -4.55 1.14
C ALA A 26 1.64 -3.75 0.98
N LEU A 27 1.73 -2.43 0.75
CA LEU A 27 0.58 -1.57 0.52
C LEU A 27 -0.18 -1.97 -0.76
N LEU A 28 0.52 -2.35 -1.83
CA LEU A 28 -0.09 -2.80 -3.07
C LEU A 28 -0.91 -4.09 -2.86
N VAL A 29 -0.34 -5.08 -2.18
CA VAL A 29 -1.05 -6.33 -1.86
C VAL A 29 -2.28 -6.05 -0.99
N LEU A 30 -2.13 -5.21 0.04
CA LEU A 30 -3.23 -4.82 0.91
C LEU A 30 -4.34 -4.08 0.13
N ALA A 31 -3.98 -3.17 -0.76
CA ALA A 31 -4.92 -2.43 -1.60
C ALA A 31 -5.68 -3.36 -2.55
N LEU A 32 -5.01 -4.35 -3.15
CA LEU A 32 -5.64 -5.32 -4.04
C LEU A 32 -6.68 -6.18 -3.32
N VAL A 33 -6.32 -6.70 -2.14
CA VAL A 33 -7.24 -7.50 -1.31
C VAL A 33 -8.43 -6.66 -0.85
N THR A 34 -8.17 -5.43 -0.41
CA THR A 34 -9.24 -4.51 0.03
C THR A 34 -10.16 -4.14 -1.14
N PHE A 35 -9.60 -3.81 -2.30
CA PHE A 35 -10.38 -3.51 -3.50
C PHE A 35 -11.28 -4.68 -3.89
N TRP A 36 -10.75 -5.90 -3.92
CA TRP A 36 -11.53 -7.09 -4.27
C TRP A 36 -12.67 -7.33 -3.29
N ALA A 37 -12.41 -7.23 -1.99
CA ALA A 37 -13.42 -7.39 -0.95
C ALA A 37 -14.53 -6.33 -1.06
N VAL A 38 -14.17 -5.05 -1.27
CA VAL A 38 -15.13 -3.96 -1.43
C VAL A 38 -15.93 -4.10 -2.72
N ALA A 39 -15.30 -4.45 -3.85
CA ALA A 39 -15.98 -4.67 -5.12
C ALA A 39 -17.01 -5.80 -5.00
N TYR A 40 -16.63 -6.92 -4.37
CA TYR A 40 -17.55 -8.03 -4.10
C TYR A 40 -18.75 -7.58 -3.25
N ILE A 41 -18.51 -6.85 -2.14
CA ILE A 41 -19.58 -6.35 -1.28
C ILE A 41 -20.49 -5.36 -2.03
N LEU A 42 -19.92 -4.46 -2.84
CA LEU A 42 -20.69 -3.50 -3.63
C LEU A 42 -21.60 -4.21 -4.63
N GLN A 43 -21.08 -5.20 -5.37
CA GLN A 43 -21.86 -5.99 -6.31
C GLN A 43 -22.93 -6.84 -5.61
N ASP A 44 -22.66 -7.33 -4.40
CA ASP A 44 -23.61 -8.18 -3.68
C ASP A 44 -24.73 -7.36 -3.02
N THR A 45 -24.39 -6.24 -2.38
CA THR A 45 -25.31 -5.51 -1.48
C THR A 45 -25.85 -4.18 -2.01
N VAL A 46 -25.13 -3.51 -2.93
CA VAL A 46 -25.48 -2.15 -3.39
C VAL A 46 -25.94 -2.17 -4.85
N PHE A 47 -25.26 -2.94 -5.70
CA PHE A 47 -25.51 -3.03 -7.13
C PHE A 47 -26.09 -4.40 -7.49
N THR A 48 -27.18 -4.76 -6.83
CA THR A 48 -27.87 -6.04 -7.01
C THR A 48 -28.37 -6.25 -8.44
N HIS A 49 -28.59 -5.18 -9.21
CA HIS A 49 -29.04 -5.26 -10.60
C HIS A 49 -27.89 -5.58 -11.57
N TYR A 50 -26.63 -5.47 -11.16
CA TYR A 50 -25.50 -5.77 -12.04
C TYR A 50 -25.47 -7.27 -12.37
N PHE A 51 -25.19 -7.62 -13.63
CA PHE A 51 -25.22 -9.01 -14.08
C PHE A 51 -24.29 -9.88 -13.23
N ASP A 52 -24.81 -11.04 -12.82
CA ASP A 52 -24.13 -12.01 -12.00
C ASP A 52 -24.59 -13.41 -12.43
N PRO A 53 -23.71 -14.23 -13.01
CA PRO A 53 -24.10 -15.54 -13.54
C PRO A 53 -24.59 -16.51 -12.46
N GLN A 54 -24.38 -16.23 -11.17
CA GLN A 54 -24.89 -17.04 -10.08
C GLN A 54 -26.31 -16.65 -9.65
N ARG A 55 -26.74 -15.41 -9.94
CA ARG A 55 -28.03 -14.84 -9.50
C ARG A 55 -28.99 -14.54 -10.64
N HIS A 56 -28.47 -14.36 -11.85
CA HIS A 56 -29.20 -13.88 -13.01
C HIS A 56 -29.16 -14.88 -14.16
N THR A 57 -30.29 -14.99 -14.85
CA THR A 57 -30.41 -15.73 -16.12
C THR A 57 -30.51 -14.75 -17.27
N ILE A 58 -29.77 -15.00 -18.36
CA ILE A 58 -29.83 -14.18 -19.57
C ILE A 58 -31.21 -14.37 -20.22
N VAL A 59 -31.91 -13.27 -20.50
CA VAL A 59 -33.22 -13.27 -21.17
C VAL A 59 -33.05 -12.97 -22.65
N GLU A 60 -32.27 -11.95 -22.97
CA GLU A 60 -32.02 -11.51 -24.33
C GLU A 60 -30.52 -11.26 -24.55
N GLU A 61 -30.01 -11.81 -25.64
CA GLU A 61 -28.63 -11.68 -26.08
C GLU A 61 -28.63 -11.20 -27.54
N ALA A 62 -27.85 -10.17 -27.82
CA ALA A 62 -27.65 -9.72 -29.19
C ALA A 62 -26.83 -10.74 -29.98
N GLY A 63 -26.97 -10.77 -31.30
CA GLY A 63 -26.25 -11.73 -32.16
C GLY A 63 -24.72 -11.64 -32.12
N ASN A 64 -24.16 -10.62 -31.46
CA ASN A 64 -22.72 -10.41 -31.22
C ASN A 64 -22.26 -10.96 -29.84
N GLY A 65 -23.14 -11.51 -29.02
CA GLY A 65 -22.85 -11.99 -27.67
C GLY A 65 -23.00 -10.95 -26.55
N GLU A 66 -23.56 -9.78 -26.86
CA GLU A 66 -23.83 -8.75 -25.85
C GLU A 66 -25.14 -9.07 -25.11
N ILE A 67 -25.07 -9.07 -23.78
CA ILE A 67 -26.24 -9.32 -22.93
C ILE A 67 -27.08 -8.04 -22.90
N LEU A 68 -28.28 -8.11 -23.48
CA LEU A 68 -29.22 -6.98 -23.53
C LEU A 68 -30.12 -6.95 -22.30
N GLU A 69 -30.55 -8.14 -21.83
CA GLU A 69 -31.45 -8.26 -20.70
C GLU A 69 -31.12 -9.50 -19.86
N TRP A 70 -31.24 -9.36 -18.54
CA TRP A 70 -31.14 -10.49 -17.61
C TRP A 70 -32.21 -10.40 -16.53
N GLN A 71 -32.60 -11.55 -16.00
CA GLN A 71 -33.67 -11.69 -15.04
C GLN A 71 -33.18 -12.32 -13.74
N ASP A 72 -33.69 -11.84 -12.61
CA ASP A 72 -33.45 -12.43 -11.30
C ASP A 72 -34.42 -13.57 -10.96
N SER A 73 -34.17 -14.25 -9.85
CA SER A 73 -35.04 -15.31 -9.34
C SER A 73 -36.47 -14.86 -8.98
N GLN A 74 -36.74 -13.55 -8.88
CA GLN A 74 -38.06 -12.99 -8.57
C GLN A 74 -38.84 -12.61 -9.83
N GLY A 75 -38.21 -12.70 -11.00
CA GLY A 75 -38.80 -12.35 -12.29
C GLY A 75 -38.59 -10.90 -12.71
N ASN A 76 -37.79 -10.10 -11.96
CA ASN A 76 -37.44 -8.73 -12.36
C ASN A 76 -36.42 -8.79 -13.49
N VAL A 77 -36.64 -7.99 -14.54
CA VAL A 77 -35.75 -7.88 -15.70
C VAL A 77 -34.95 -6.60 -15.60
N TYR A 78 -33.66 -6.69 -15.86
CA TYR A 78 -32.69 -5.60 -15.81
C TYR A 78 -31.99 -5.43 -17.16
N THR A 79 -31.56 -4.21 -17.43
CA THR A 79 -30.91 -3.82 -18.68
C THR A 79 -29.61 -3.03 -18.40
N PRO A 80 -28.70 -2.92 -19.38
CA PRO A 80 -27.50 -2.08 -19.26
C PRO A 80 -27.79 -0.60 -19.00
N GLU A 81 -28.99 -0.12 -19.34
CA GLU A 81 -29.41 1.27 -19.13
C GLU A 81 -29.86 1.55 -17.69
N ASP A 82 -30.01 0.52 -16.87
CA ASP A 82 -30.42 0.68 -15.48
C ASP A 82 -29.40 1.53 -14.71
N PRO A 83 -29.84 2.54 -13.93
CA PRO A 83 -28.93 3.42 -13.21
C PRO A 83 -27.92 2.66 -12.34
N HIS A 84 -28.34 1.60 -11.65
CA HIS A 84 -27.43 0.80 -10.81
C HIS A 84 -26.32 0.13 -11.64
N VAL A 85 -26.61 -0.30 -12.87
CA VAL A 85 -25.63 -0.93 -13.76
C VAL A 85 -24.66 0.14 -14.29
N VAL A 86 -25.18 1.28 -14.71
CA VAL A 86 -24.41 2.41 -15.25
C VAL A 86 -23.47 3.01 -14.20
N TRP A 87 -23.92 3.13 -12.94
CA TRP A 87 -23.13 3.75 -11.87
C TRP A 87 -22.06 2.82 -11.30
N TYR A 88 -22.21 1.50 -11.41
CA TYR A 88 -21.26 0.53 -10.86
C TYR A 88 -19.78 0.78 -11.24
N PRO A 89 -19.41 0.92 -12.54
CA PRO A 89 -18.02 1.20 -12.91
C PRO A 89 -17.52 2.56 -12.40
N VAL A 90 -18.40 3.57 -12.31
CA VAL A 90 -18.06 4.89 -11.75
C VAL A 90 -17.75 4.77 -10.26
N THR A 91 -18.56 4.02 -9.52
CA THR A 91 -18.34 3.76 -8.09
C THR A 91 -17.06 2.97 -7.85
N LEU A 92 -16.77 1.95 -8.67
CA LEU A 92 -15.48 1.24 -8.61
C LEU A 92 -14.30 2.18 -8.87
N GLY A 93 -14.42 3.09 -9.83
CA GLY A 93 -13.41 4.12 -10.08
C GLY A 93 -13.16 5.01 -8.86
N PHE A 94 -14.22 5.43 -8.16
CA PHE A 94 -14.10 6.20 -6.92
C PHE A 94 -13.41 5.39 -5.80
N VAL A 95 -13.74 4.10 -5.65
CA VAL A 95 -13.07 3.20 -4.69
C VAL A 95 -11.58 3.11 -4.97
N VAL A 96 -11.17 2.98 -6.23
CA VAL A 96 -9.74 2.95 -6.61
C VAL A 96 -9.05 4.26 -6.24
N LEU A 97 -9.63 5.41 -6.58
CA LEU A 97 -9.07 6.72 -6.24
C LEU A 97 -8.96 6.91 -4.72
N PHE A 98 -9.99 6.51 -3.98
CA PHE A 98 -10.02 6.58 -2.53
C PHE A 98 -8.93 5.70 -1.90
N LEU A 99 -8.80 4.44 -2.35
CA LEU A 99 -7.74 3.53 -1.89
C LEU A 99 -6.35 4.05 -2.23
N MET A 100 -6.17 4.63 -3.42
CA MET A 100 -4.90 5.25 -3.81
C MET A 100 -4.54 6.41 -2.88
N GLY A 101 -5.51 7.26 -2.53
CA GLY A 101 -5.34 8.34 -1.55
C GLY A 101 -4.92 7.83 -0.18
N ILE A 102 -5.59 6.80 0.34
CA ILE A 102 -5.23 6.16 1.62
C ILE A 102 -3.82 5.56 1.56
N CYS A 103 -3.50 4.80 0.50
CA CYS A 103 -2.19 4.16 0.36
C CYS A 103 -1.07 5.19 0.28
N TYR A 104 -1.27 6.28 -0.46
CA TYR A 104 -0.32 7.38 -0.51
C TYR A 104 -0.12 8.04 0.85
N GLY A 105 -1.22 8.33 1.56
CA GLY A 105 -1.16 8.89 2.91
C GLY A 105 -0.41 8.01 3.90
N LEU A 106 -0.71 6.70 3.92
CA LEU A 106 -0.01 5.72 4.75
C LEU A 106 1.47 5.60 4.37
N TYR A 107 1.78 5.61 3.07
CA TYR A 107 3.17 5.58 2.61
C TYR A 107 3.96 6.78 3.11
N VAL A 108 3.44 8.00 2.95
CA VAL A 108 4.09 9.22 3.42
C VAL A 108 4.29 9.17 4.93
N LEU A 109 3.23 8.85 5.69
CA LEU A 109 3.29 8.75 7.15
C LEU A 109 4.35 7.75 7.62
N MET A 110 4.37 6.55 7.04
CA MET A 110 5.35 5.51 7.40
C MET A 110 6.77 5.89 7.02
N MET A 111 6.97 6.53 5.86
CA MET A 111 8.29 6.99 5.44
C MET A 111 8.83 8.09 6.35
N GLU A 112 8.00 9.05 6.77
CA GLU A 112 8.38 10.10 7.72
C GLU A 112 8.78 9.51 9.08
N GLN A 113 7.97 8.60 9.61
CA GLN A 113 8.25 7.91 10.88
C GLN A 113 9.55 7.08 10.80
N TYR A 114 9.77 6.38 9.67
CA TYR A 114 10.97 5.58 9.48
C TYR A 114 12.24 6.43 9.41
N VAL A 115 12.20 7.56 8.71
CA VAL A 115 13.35 8.50 8.65
C VAL A 115 13.62 9.11 10.02
N ALA A 116 12.58 9.55 10.74
CA ALA A 116 12.71 10.08 12.09
C ALA A 116 13.38 9.06 13.03
N LEU A 117 12.99 7.79 12.95
CA LEU A 117 13.57 6.71 13.75
C LEU A 117 15.06 6.49 13.45
N ILE A 118 15.49 6.59 12.19
CA ILE A 118 16.90 6.49 11.81
C ILE A 118 17.71 7.66 12.43
N LEU A 119 17.18 8.88 12.37
CA LEU A 119 17.84 10.06 12.92
C LEU A 119 17.99 9.98 14.44
N VAL A 120 16.93 9.59 15.14
CA VAL A 120 16.94 9.39 16.60
C VAL A 120 17.96 8.31 16.99
N ARG A 121 17.98 7.19 16.25
CA ARG A 121 18.96 6.12 16.48
C ARG A 121 20.40 6.61 16.30
N ARG A 122 20.67 7.39 15.25
CA ARG A 122 21.99 7.98 15.00
C ARG A 122 22.42 8.91 16.13
N TRP A 123 21.52 9.80 16.56
CA TRP A 123 21.77 10.69 17.69
C TRP A 123 22.07 9.93 18.97
N TYR A 124 21.25 8.93 19.31
CA TYR A 124 21.44 8.10 20.50
C TYR A 124 22.79 7.36 20.48
N THR A 125 23.19 6.80 19.34
CA THR A 125 24.51 6.14 19.20
C THR A 125 25.68 7.12 19.28
N GLY A 126 25.49 8.38 18.89
CA GLY A 126 26.49 9.45 19.08
C GLY A 126 26.65 9.80 20.55
N VAL A 127 25.53 10.09 21.23
CA VAL A 127 25.52 10.42 22.66
C VAL A 127 26.12 9.28 23.50
N LEU A 128 25.75 8.02 23.23
CA LEU A 128 26.32 6.88 23.94
C LEU A 128 27.83 6.73 23.72
N ARG A 129 28.32 7.05 22.52
CA ARG A 129 29.76 7.00 22.21
C ARG A 129 30.52 8.04 23.02
N ASP A 130 29.95 9.24 23.17
CA ASP A 130 30.59 10.33 23.92
C ASP A 130 30.56 10.08 25.44
N LEU A 131 29.53 9.39 25.94
CA LEU A 131 29.38 9.04 27.36
C LEU A 131 30.20 7.81 27.79
N LEU A 132 30.50 6.89 26.87
CA LEU A 132 31.35 5.73 27.16
C LEU A 132 32.82 6.16 27.02
N PRO A 133 33.59 6.30 28.12
CA PRO A 133 35.01 6.61 28.01
C PRO A 133 35.67 5.50 27.19
N THR A 134 36.37 5.89 26.13
CA THR A 134 37.18 5.01 25.28
C THR A 134 38.33 4.41 26.11
N SER A 135 38.03 3.43 26.96
CA SER A 135 38.93 2.89 27.99
C SER A 135 40.09 2.05 27.46
N LYS A 136 40.43 2.12 26.17
CA LYS A 136 41.59 1.45 25.61
C LYS A 136 42.35 2.33 24.62
N GLN A 137 42.90 3.43 25.12
CA GLN A 137 44.19 3.88 24.62
C GLN A 137 45.23 2.92 25.24
N LYS A 138 45.48 1.79 24.56
CA LYS A 138 46.57 0.88 24.91
C LYS A 138 47.85 1.71 24.74
N PRO A 139 48.60 2.03 25.81
CA PRO A 139 49.78 2.87 25.67
C PRO A 139 50.74 2.19 24.71
N ASP A 140 51.18 2.96 23.72
CA ASP A 140 52.12 2.53 22.71
C ASP A 140 53.40 2.03 23.39
N GLY A 141 53.73 0.77 23.10
CA GLY A 141 55.08 0.19 23.19
C GLY A 141 55.97 0.67 24.35
N GLN A 142 55.71 0.18 25.56
CA GLN A 142 56.80 -0.01 26.53
C GLN A 142 57.71 -1.12 25.99
N LYS A 143 58.75 -0.73 25.25
CA LYS A 143 59.85 -1.62 24.82
C LYS A 143 60.57 -2.10 26.08
N TYR A 144 60.32 -3.34 26.50
CA TYR A 144 61.17 -3.99 27.50
C TYR A 144 62.49 -4.36 26.83
N ALA A 145 63.50 -3.51 27.02
CA ALA A 145 64.90 -3.84 26.80
C ALA A 145 65.37 -4.67 28.00
N TRP A 146 65.61 -5.96 27.79
CA TRP A 146 66.42 -6.78 28.69
C TRP A 146 67.79 -6.93 28.02
N SER A 147 68.79 -6.26 28.58
CA SER A 147 70.22 -6.43 28.32
C SER A 147 70.88 -6.96 29.58
#